data_AF-A0AAE0IZH8-F1
#
_entry.id   AF-A0AAE0IZH8-F1
#
_cell.length_a   1.000
_cell.length_b   1.000
_cell.length_c   1.000
_cell.angle_alpha   90.00
_cell.angle_beta   90.00
_cell.angle_gamma   90.00
#
_symmetry.space_group_name_H-M   'P 1'
#
loop_
_entity.id
_entity.type
_entity.pdbx_description
1 polymer ?
#
loop_
_entity_poly.entity_id
_entity_poly.type
_entity_poly.pdbx_seq_one_letter_code
_entity_poly.pdbx_strand_id
1 'polypeptide(L)'
;MAPIDYSKWDNLDTDSESEAPSKPQPKPAAAAAPPAARKAPVATPATAPPAATSTSTPAPSAANPPSTYNATPTAVQGVMLRCNVDAAEHGDAPSWLATTIAADHDVFYRAAPAPIPEMIGIPLIIDRVRGLEEETPSHLDNAMATALNLDPESGRAPASWRKNVGTVTVVRVDKKPLLVQQLEAIVKYCELVGDKLVGGQALPRDMLSRRGFEAWFETYCEEQKGVRTGTGGEGDVEDWREVRSPYEM
;
A
#
# COMPACT_ATOMS: atom_id res chain seq x y z
N MET A 1 3.49 -57.47 19.72
CA MET A 1 3.73 -56.48 18.64
C MET A 1 4.05 -57.26 17.38
N ALA A 2 3.25 -57.09 16.32
CA ALA A 2 3.51 -57.74 15.04
C ALA A 2 4.51 -56.92 14.22
N PRO A 3 5.39 -57.55 13.41
CA PRO A 3 6.34 -56.85 12.55
C PRO A 3 5.61 -56.10 11.43
N ILE A 4 6.00 -54.85 11.18
CA ILE A 4 5.48 -54.04 10.08
C ILE A 4 6.19 -54.48 8.80
N ASP A 5 5.41 -54.86 7.78
CA ASP A 5 5.88 -55.26 6.46
C ASP A 5 6.02 -54.02 5.56
N TYR A 6 7.27 -53.73 5.18
CA TYR A 6 7.65 -52.59 4.35
C TYR A 6 7.69 -52.90 2.85
N SER A 7 7.35 -54.12 2.43
CA SER A 7 7.35 -54.55 1.02
C SER A 7 6.30 -53.83 0.16
N LYS A 8 5.51 -52.92 0.74
CA LYS A 8 4.43 -52.16 0.08
C LYS A 8 4.84 -50.76 -0.41
N TRP A 9 6.06 -50.32 -0.15
CA TRP A 9 6.50 -48.95 -0.49
C TRP A 9 7.38 -48.86 -1.75
N ASP A 10 7.65 -49.97 -2.44
CA ASP A 10 8.63 -50.04 -3.53
C ASP A 10 8.04 -49.81 -4.95
N ASN A 11 6.79 -49.33 -5.06
CA ASN A 11 6.12 -49.11 -6.35
C ASN A 11 5.63 -47.66 -6.54
N LEU A 12 6.50 -46.68 -6.29
CA LEU A 12 6.30 -45.32 -6.82
C LEU A 12 7.16 -45.14 -8.07
N ASP A 13 6.68 -45.76 -9.16
CA ASP A 13 7.18 -45.52 -10.50
C ASP A 13 7.14 -44.02 -10.82
N THR A 14 8.30 -43.53 -11.18
CA THR A 14 8.57 -42.14 -11.54
C THR A 14 8.24 -42.00 -13.03
N ASP A 15 6.97 -41.74 -13.36
CA ASP A 15 6.57 -41.41 -14.73
C ASP A 15 7.13 -40.02 -15.10
N SER A 16 8.35 -40.01 -15.64
CA SER A 16 8.93 -38.89 -16.35
C SER A 16 8.26 -38.77 -17.73
N GLU A 17 7.23 -37.94 -17.82
CA GLU A 17 6.69 -37.54 -19.12
C GLU A 17 7.75 -36.78 -19.93
N SER A 18 7.90 -37.24 -21.18
CA SER A 18 8.93 -36.81 -22.11
C SER A 18 8.61 -35.44 -22.72
N GLU A 19 9.59 -34.54 -22.65
CA GLU A 19 9.58 -33.22 -23.30
C GLU A 19 9.67 -33.39 -24.83
N ALA A 20 8.64 -32.93 -25.55
CA ALA A 20 8.66 -32.86 -27.01
C ALA A 20 9.41 -31.60 -27.49
N PRO A 21 10.31 -31.69 -28.49
CA PRO A 21 11.08 -30.55 -28.96
C PRO A 21 10.20 -29.56 -29.74
N SER A 22 10.05 -28.37 -29.18
CA SER A 22 9.38 -27.24 -29.82
C SER A 22 10.22 -26.69 -30.97
N LYS A 23 9.61 -26.57 -32.15
CA LYS A 23 10.21 -26.06 -33.38
C LYS A 23 10.73 -24.62 -33.21
N PRO A 24 11.83 -24.23 -33.88
CA PRO A 24 12.37 -22.88 -33.81
C PRO A 24 11.43 -21.86 -34.47
N GLN A 25 11.02 -20.87 -33.69
CA GLN A 25 10.19 -19.76 -34.14
C GLN A 25 11.06 -18.71 -34.87
N PRO A 26 10.64 -18.19 -36.03
CA PRO A 26 11.43 -17.26 -36.81
C PRO A 26 11.51 -15.86 -36.17
N LYS A 27 12.75 -15.37 -36.11
CA LYS A 27 13.18 -14.02 -35.72
C LYS A 27 12.48 -12.92 -36.53
N PRO A 28 11.74 -11.99 -35.91
CA PRO A 28 11.37 -10.75 -36.58
C PRO A 28 12.55 -9.79 -36.65
N ALA A 29 12.78 -9.29 -37.86
CA ALA A 29 13.86 -8.40 -38.23
C ALA A 29 13.73 -7.01 -37.59
N ALA A 30 14.89 -6.41 -37.37
CA ALA A 30 15.06 -5.01 -37.03
C ALA A 30 14.52 -4.09 -38.14
N ALA A 31 13.77 -3.06 -37.75
CA ALA A 31 13.56 -1.84 -38.50
C ALA A 31 13.47 -0.70 -37.46
N ALA A 32 14.57 0.02 -37.23
CA ALA A 32 14.86 1.32 -37.85
C ALA A 32 14.06 2.48 -37.22
N ALA A 33 14.75 3.22 -36.34
CA ALA A 33 14.49 4.64 -36.04
C ALA A 33 14.60 5.48 -37.35
N PRO A 34 13.99 6.68 -37.51
CA PRO A 34 14.37 7.92 -36.78
C PRO A 34 13.21 8.98 -36.73
N PRO A 35 13.41 10.31 -36.59
CA PRO A 35 14.41 11.11 -35.88
C PRO A 35 13.80 12.06 -34.82
N ALA A 36 14.71 12.69 -34.06
CA ALA A 36 14.50 13.77 -33.13
C ALA A 36 14.15 15.13 -33.78
N ALA A 37 13.63 16.00 -32.89
CA ALA A 37 13.75 17.46 -32.85
C ALA A 37 12.81 18.33 -33.70
N ARG A 38 12.04 19.19 -33.01
CA ARG A 38 12.20 20.67 -33.02
C ARG A 38 11.15 21.30 -32.07
N LYS A 39 11.64 21.92 -30.99
CA LYS A 39 11.78 23.38 -30.78
C LYS A 39 10.49 24.08 -30.35
N ALA A 40 10.52 24.51 -29.10
CA ALA A 40 9.65 25.52 -28.50
C ALA A 40 9.85 26.91 -29.13
N PRO A 41 8.82 27.77 -29.01
CA PRO A 41 8.98 29.21 -28.73
C PRO A 41 8.29 29.53 -27.39
N VAL A 42 8.98 29.99 -26.35
CA VAL A 42 9.37 31.38 -26.03
C VAL A 42 8.23 32.40 -26.10
N ALA A 43 7.70 32.68 -24.90
CA ALA A 43 7.34 33.96 -24.27
C ALA A 43 6.55 35.04 -25.05
N THR A 44 5.49 35.53 -24.41
CA THR A 44 5.38 36.97 -24.05
C THR A 44 4.36 37.20 -22.91
N PRO A 45 4.66 38.11 -21.95
CA PRO A 45 3.78 38.44 -20.83
C PRO A 45 3.02 39.75 -21.07
N ALA A 46 1.76 39.81 -20.64
CA ALA A 46 0.94 41.02 -20.47
C ALA A 46 -0.36 40.55 -19.76
N THR A 47 -0.98 41.17 -18.77
CA THR A 47 -1.04 42.56 -18.32
C THR A 47 -1.73 42.53 -16.94
N ALA A 48 -1.18 43.22 -15.94
CA ALA A 48 -1.89 43.54 -14.70
C ALA A 48 -2.76 44.79 -14.90
N PRO A 49 -3.94 44.87 -14.26
CA PRO A 49 -4.32 46.13 -13.62
C PRO A 49 -5.12 45.86 -12.30
N PRO A 50 -5.62 46.89 -11.58
CA PRO A 50 -4.93 47.54 -10.48
C PRO A 50 -5.61 47.30 -9.12
N ALA A 51 -4.89 47.72 -8.08
CA ALA A 51 -5.34 47.81 -6.71
C ALA A 51 -6.68 48.56 -6.56
N ALA A 52 -7.61 47.95 -5.80
CA ALA A 52 -8.74 48.64 -5.22
C ALA A 52 -8.55 48.70 -3.69
N THR A 53 -8.42 49.93 -3.22
CA THR A 53 -8.34 50.34 -1.82
C THR A 53 -9.70 50.14 -1.15
N SER A 54 -9.77 49.30 -0.12
CA SER A 54 -10.95 49.20 0.75
C SER A 54 -10.56 49.60 2.15
N THR A 55 -10.88 50.85 2.50
CA THR A 55 -10.85 51.37 3.86
C THR A 55 -12.28 51.33 4.40
N SER A 56 -12.57 50.44 5.37
CA SER A 56 -13.76 50.59 6.21
C SER A 56 -13.55 49.95 7.60
N THR A 57 -13.23 50.84 8.54
CA THR A 57 -13.76 50.99 9.91
C THR A 57 -13.85 49.75 10.84
N PRO A 58 -13.20 49.78 12.03
CA PRO A 58 -13.43 48.81 13.09
C PRO A 58 -14.69 49.17 13.91
N ALA A 59 -15.56 48.18 14.14
CA ALA A 59 -16.65 48.24 15.10
C ALA A 59 -16.42 47.18 16.22
N PRO A 60 -16.96 47.38 17.43
CA PRO A 60 -16.30 47.01 18.65
C PRO A 60 -16.46 45.55 19.05
N SER A 61 -15.41 45.09 19.72
CA SER A 61 -15.27 43.87 20.51
C SER A 61 -16.57 43.38 21.17
N ALA A 62 -17.06 42.25 20.67
CA ALA A 62 -17.88 41.32 21.43
C ALA A 62 -16.98 40.14 21.81
N ALA A 63 -16.87 39.87 23.10
CA ALA A 63 -16.07 38.80 23.66
C ALA A 63 -16.48 37.44 23.07
N ASN A 64 -15.61 36.84 22.27
CA ASN A 64 -15.73 35.43 21.92
C ASN A 64 -15.42 34.58 23.17
N PRO A 65 -16.21 33.53 23.45
CA PRO A 65 -15.87 32.56 24.49
C PRO A 65 -14.53 31.89 24.15
N PRO A 66 -13.76 31.41 25.14
CA PRO A 66 -12.46 30.80 24.89
C PRO A 66 -12.64 29.65 23.90
N SER A 67 -11.99 29.77 22.74
CA SER A 67 -11.77 28.65 21.82
C SER A 67 -11.28 27.48 22.66
N THR A 68 -12.06 26.40 22.68
CA THR A 68 -11.56 25.06 22.97
C THR A 68 -10.34 24.88 22.08
N TYR A 69 -9.16 24.98 22.69
CA TYR A 69 -7.91 24.66 22.04
C TYR A 69 -8.08 23.27 21.44
N ASN A 70 -8.00 23.17 20.11
CA ASN A 70 -7.93 21.90 19.41
C ASN A 70 -6.73 21.14 19.99
N ALA A 71 -6.99 20.25 20.95
CA ALA A 71 -5.98 19.40 21.54
C ALA A 71 -5.37 18.60 20.40
N THR A 72 -4.09 18.84 20.12
CA THR A 72 -3.36 18.08 19.11
C THR A 72 -3.42 16.62 19.56
N PRO A 73 -3.85 15.68 18.70
CA PRO A 73 -3.94 14.28 19.08
C PRO A 73 -2.57 13.82 19.58
N THR A 74 -2.53 13.24 20.78
CA THR A 74 -1.28 12.76 21.40
C THR A 74 -0.83 11.43 20.81
N ALA A 75 -1.74 10.71 20.17
CA ALA A 75 -1.49 9.44 19.51
C ALA A 75 -2.16 9.39 18.13
N VAL A 76 -1.53 8.66 17.21
CA VAL A 76 -1.99 8.43 15.84
C VAL A 76 -2.29 6.95 15.68
N GLN A 77 -3.49 6.62 15.19
CA GLN A 77 -3.86 5.26 14.89
C GLN A 77 -3.23 4.81 13.58
N GLY A 78 -2.55 3.68 13.63
CA GLY A 78 -1.96 2.99 12.50
C GLY A 78 -2.31 1.51 12.49
N VAL A 79 -1.61 0.77 11.63
CA VAL A 79 -1.79 -0.68 11.50
C VAL A 79 -0.42 -1.34 11.49
N MET A 80 -0.24 -2.35 12.33
CA MET A 80 0.92 -3.23 12.34
C MET A 80 0.70 -4.39 11.36
N LEU A 81 1.69 -4.62 10.50
CA LEU A 81 1.76 -5.74 9.56
C LEU A 81 2.83 -6.71 10.06
N ARG A 82 2.39 -7.86 10.58
CA ARG A 82 3.31 -8.88 11.09
C ARG A 82 4.01 -9.59 9.94
N CYS A 83 5.31 -9.86 10.10
CA CYS A 83 5.99 -10.82 9.22
C CYS A 83 5.54 -12.25 9.54
N ASN A 84 5.91 -13.20 8.66
CA ASN A 84 5.50 -14.59 8.82
C ASN A 84 5.95 -15.21 10.15
N VAL A 85 7.15 -14.87 10.64
CA VAL A 85 7.65 -15.34 11.95
C VAL A 85 6.81 -14.78 13.08
N ASP A 86 6.62 -13.47 13.10
CA ASP A 86 5.88 -12.79 14.17
C ASP A 86 4.42 -13.25 14.21
N ALA A 87 3.81 -13.49 13.04
CA ALA A 87 2.50 -14.13 12.95
C ALA A 87 2.53 -15.55 13.55
N ALA A 88 3.51 -16.38 13.19
CA ALA A 88 3.64 -17.75 13.69
C ALA A 88 3.91 -17.82 15.21
N GLU A 89 4.74 -16.92 15.76
CA GLU A 89 5.02 -16.82 17.19
C GLU A 89 3.74 -16.49 18.00
N HIS A 90 2.80 -15.78 17.39
CA HIS A 90 1.54 -15.39 18.00
C HIS A 90 0.37 -16.31 17.63
N GLY A 91 0.61 -17.45 16.97
CA GLY A 91 -0.41 -18.45 16.65
C GLY A 91 -1.47 -17.94 15.68
N ASP A 92 -2.76 -18.10 16.03
CA ASP A 92 -3.93 -17.67 15.23
C ASP A 92 -4.14 -16.14 15.22
N ALA A 93 -3.18 -15.37 15.71
CA ALA A 93 -3.31 -13.92 15.74
C ALA A 93 -3.29 -13.35 14.31
N PRO A 94 -4.10 -12.32 14.04
CA PRO A 94 -4.21 -11.76 12.70
C PRO A 94 -2.89 -11.12 12.26
N SER A 95 -2.57 -11.25 10.96
CA SER A 95 -1.40 -10.60 10.35
C SER A 95 -1.52 -9.07 10.34
N TRP A 96 -2.72 -8.55 10.56
CA TRP A 96 -3.06 -7.13 10.66
C TRP A 96 -3.50 -6.81 12.08
N LEU A 97 -2.93 -5.78 12.67
CA LEU A 97 -3.29 -5.37 14.02
C LEU A 97 -3.40 -3.85 14.09
N ALA A 98 -4.55 -3.33 14.53
CA ALA A 98 -4.67 -1.91 14.84
C ALA A 98 -3.70 -1.53 15.96
N THR A 99 -2.96 -0.44 15.78
CA THR A 99 -1.98 0.02 16.76
C THR A 99 -2.02 1.54 16.88
N THR A 100 -1.34 2.09 17.88
CA THR A 100 -1.18 3.54 18.05
C THR A 100 0.29 3.87 18.26
N ILE A 101 0.72 4.98 17.69
CA ILE A 101 2.05 5.55 17.94
C ILE A 101 1.91 7.00 18.40
N ALA A 102 2.94 7.53 19.06
CA ALA A 102 2.94 8.92 19.49
C ALA A 102 2.86 9.87 18.28
N ALA A 103 2.13 10.97 18.39
CA ALA A 103 1.97 11.90 17.27
C ALA A 103 3.26 12.66 16.91
N ASP A 104 4.24 12.67 17.80
CA ASP A 104 5.60 13.22 17.61
C ASP A 104 6.64 12.13 17.32
N HIS A 105 6.21 10.90 17.03
CA HIS A 105 7.10 9.79 16.71
C HIS A 105 8.05 10.13 15.54
N ASP A 106 9.33 9.77 15.68
CA ASP A 106 10.41 10.08 14.73
C ASP A 106 10.11 9.66 13.27
N VAL A 107 9.27 8.64 13.10
CA VAL A 107 8.88 8.12 11.78
C VAL A 107 8.27 9.19 10.88
N PHE A 108 7.52 10.15 11.45
CA PHE A 108 6.88 11.23 10.69
C PHE A 108 7.88 12.23 10.09
N TYR A 109 9.14 12.21 10.53
CA TYR A 109 10.18 13.14 10.08
C TYR A 109 11.29 12.48 9.26
N ARG A 110 11.44 11.14 9.36
CA ARG A 110 12.54 10.40 8.73
C ARG A 110 12.14 9.62 7.49
N ALA A 111 10.91 9.10 7.45
CA ALA A 111 10.49 8.17 6.42
C ALA A 111 9.83 8.89 5.24
N ALA A 112 10.19 8.48 4.03
CA ALA A 112 9.47 8.89 2.83
C ALA A 112 8.14 8.12 2.72
N PRO A 113 7.10 8.72 2.11
CA PRO A 113 5.86 8.02 1.83
C PRO A 113 6.07 6.85 0.85
N ALA A 114 5.21 5.83 0.97
CA ALA A 114 5.15 4.71 0.05
C ALA A 114 4.71 5.18 -1.35
N PRO A 115 5.35 4.73 -2.44
CA PRO A 115 5.19 5.36 -3.76
C PRO A 115 3.77 5.32 -4.32
N ILE A 116 3.16 4.13 -4.44
CA ILE A 116 1.80 3.99 -4.98
C ILE A 116 0.77 4.65 -4.06
N PRO A 117 0.78 4.44 -2.72
CA PRO A 117 -0.12 5.14 -1.80
C PRO A 117 -0.06 6.66 -1.92
N GLU A 118 1.13 7.24 -2.09
CA GLU A 118 1.29 8.68 -2.32
C GLU A 118 0.61 9.13 -3.63
N MET A 119 0.80 8.39 -4.73
CA MET A 119 0.20 8.71 -6.03
C MET A 119 -1.33 8.69 -6.01
N ILE A 120 -1.93 7.75 -5.28
CA ILE A 120 -3.39 7.70 -5.10
C ILE A 120 -3.89 8.74 -4.09
N GLY A 121 -3.01 9.47 -3.41
CA GLY A 121 -3.38 10.54 -2.47
C GLY A 121 -3.66 10.07 -1.04
N ILE A 122 -3.16 8.89 -0.66
CA ILE A 122 -3.17 8.37 0.70
C ILE A 122 -1.70 8.14 1.11
N PRO A 123 -0.95 9.20 1.46
CA PRO A 123 0.47 9.05 1.75
C PRO A 123 0.67 8.23 3.04
N LEU A 124 1.26 7.05 2.89
CA LEU A 124 1.54 6.10 3.98
C LEU A 124 3.03 6.07 4.28
N ILE A 125 3.38 6.11 5.56
CA ILE A 125 4.73 5.88 6.07
C ILE A 125 4.79 4.49 6.68
N ILE A 126 5.91 3.80 6.48
CA ILE A 126 6.14 2.44 6.97
C ILE A 126 7.40 2.43 7.83
N ASP A 127 7.24 2.05 9.10
CA ASP A 127 8.32 1.92 10.09
C ASP A 127 8.61 0.46 10.39
N ARG A 128 9.89 0.08 10.51
CA ARG A 128 10.27 -1.29 10.88
C ARG A 128 10.35 -1.40 12.40
N VAL A 129 9.45 -2.17 12.99
CA VAL A 129 9.40 -2.38 14.45
C VAL A 129 10.41 -3.44 14.87
N ARG A 130 10.58 -4.48 14.05
CA ARG A 130 11.47 -5.62 14.31
C ARG A 130 12.13 -6.03 12.98
N GLY A 131 13.46 -6.05 12.88
CA GLY A 131 14.11 -6.51 11.64
C GLY A 131 15.60 -6.20 11.39
N LEU A 132 16.39 -5.81 12.40
CA LEU A 132 17.84 -5.54 12.19
C LEU A 132 18.77 -6.24 13.18
N GLU A 133 18.26 -6.82 14.26
CA GLU A 133 19.08 -7.51 15.26
C GLU A 133 18.82 -9.02 15.17
N GLU A 134 19.74 -9.69 14.47
CA GLU A 134 20.12 -11.10 14.64
C GLU A 134 19.02 -12.18 14.55
N GLU A 135 18.36 -12.40 13.41
CA GLU A 135 17.78 -13.73 13.10
C GLU A 135 17.79 -14.06 11.59
N THR A 136 17.65 -15.34 11.27
CA THR A 136 17.88 -15.94 9.95
C THR A 136 17.13 -15.21 8.81
N PRO A 137 17.84 -14.74 7.75
CA PRO A 137 17.32 -13.82 6.73
C PRO A 137 16.23 -14.34 5.76
N SER A 138 15.54 -15.44 6.05
CA SER A 138 14.53 -16.03 5.16
C SER A 138 13.13 -16.05 5.74
N HIS A 139 12.98 -15.78 7.05
CA HIS A 139 11.68 -15.92 7.72
C HIS A 139 11.02 -14.56 8.01
N LEU A 140 11.77 -13.46 7.90
CA LEU A 140 11.29 -12.09 8.11
C LEU A 140 10.65 -11.46 6.87
N ASP A 141 10.16 -12.28 5.94
CA ASP A 141 9.45 -11.77 4.77
C ASP A 141 8.07 -11.21 5.18
N ASN A 142 7.71 -10.09 4.56
CA ASN A 142 6.45 -9.41 4.78
C ASN A 142 5.88 -8.95 3.43
N ALA A 143 5.11 -9.82 2.78
CA ALA A 143 4.60 -9.59 1.43
C ALA A 143 3.73 -8.32 1.34
N MET A 144 2.99 -8.00 2.41
CA MET A 144 2.14 -6.80 2.46
C MET A 144 2.98 -5.53 2.45
N ALA A 145 4.04 -5.47 3.28
CA ALA A 145 4.97 -4.36 3.29
C ALA A 145 5.74 -4.24 1.96
N THR A 146 6.08 -5.37 1.33
CA THR A 146 6.66 -5.41 -0.03
C THR A 146 5.71 -4.78 -1.05
N ALA A 147 4.42 -5.15 -1.02
CA ALA A 147 3.41 -4.62 -1.94
C ALA A 147 3.25 -3.10 -1.81
N LEU A 148 3.26 -2.55 -0.59
CA LEU A 148 3.17 -1.10 -0.39
C LEU A 148 4.37 -0.33 -0.96
N ASN A 149 5.54 -0.97 -1.04
CA ASN A 149 6.79 -0.35 -1.52
C ASN A 149 7.10 -0.67 -2.99
N LEU A 150 6.11 -1.11 -3.77
CA LEU A 150 6.30 -1.33 -5.20
C LEU A 150 6.64 -0.01 -5.91
N ASP A 151 7.64 -0.08 -6.78
CA ASP A 151 7.97 0.99 -7.71
C ASP A 151 6.88 1.08 -8.80
N PRO A 152 6.25 2.25 -9.02
CA PRO A 152 5.10 2.39 -9.92
C PRO A 152 5.47 2.27 -11.41
N GLU A 153 6.76 2.29 -11.75
CA GLU A 153 7.23 2.10 -13.13
C GLU A 153 7.54 0.64 -13.44
N SER A 154 8.24 -0.05 -12.54
CA SER A 154 8.70 -1.44 -12.73
C SER A 154 7.77 -2.50 -12.15
N GLY A 155 6.87 -2.13 -11.24
CA GLY A 155 6.01 -3.05 -10.50
C GLY A 155 6.79 -3.93 -9.52
N ARG A 156 7.98 -3.51 -9.09
CA ARG A 156 8.84 -4.28 -8.19
C ARG A 156 9.27 -3.43 -7.01
N ALA A 157 9.28 -4.04 -5.82
CA ALA A 157 9.83 -3.37 -4.65
C ALA A 157 11.36 -3.28 -4.74
N PRO A 158 11.99 -2.24 -4.20
CA PRO A 158 13.44 -2.13 -4.12
C PRO A 158 14.02 -3.25 -3.24
N ALA A 159 15.32 -3.53 -3.38
CA ALA A 159 15.97 -4.66 -2.70
C ALA A 159 15.77 -4.68 -1.18
N SER A 160 15.79 -3.51 -0.54
CA SER A 160 15.56 -3.37 0.90
C SER A 160 14.18 -3.83 1.34
N TRP A 161 13.17 -3.77 0.47
CA TRP A 161 11.78 -4.11 0.76
C TRP A 161 11.34 -5.47 0.19
N ARG A 162 12.26 -6.26 -0.40
CA ARG A 162 11.91 -7.56 -1.00
C ARG A 162 12.08 -8.75 -0.07
N LYS A 163 13.02 -8.67 0.87
CA LYS A 163 13.36 -9.73 1.82
C LYS A 163 13.73 -9.11 3.15
N ASN A 164 13.54 -9.83 4.25
CA ASN A 164 13.93 -9.36 5.58
C ASN A 164 13.34 -8.00 5.93
N VAL A 165 12.07 -7.85 5.61
CA VAL A 165 11.33 -6.62 5.91
C VAL A 165 10.98 -6.57 7.39
N GLY A 166 10.64 -7.72 7.97
CA GLY A 166 10.22 -7.86 9.35
C GLY A 166 8.81 -7.33 9.60
N THR A 167 8.45 -7.21 10.87
CA THR A 167 7.17 -6.60 11.28
C THR A 167 7.27 -5.09 11.16
N VAL A 168 6.26 -4.48 10.57
CA VAL A 168 6.21 -3.03 10.32
C VAL A 168 4.97 -2.39 10.91
N THR A 169 5.08 -1.11 11.23
CA THR A 169 3.93 -0.25 11.54
C THR A 169 3.70 0.70 10.38
N VAL A 170 2.44 0.81 9.93
CA VAL A 170 2.02 1.69 8.85
C VAL A 170 1.11 2.78 9.42
N VAL A 171 1.42 4.03 9.08
CA VAL A 171 0.66 5.21 9.50
C VAL A 171 0.49 6.17 8.34
N ARG A 172 -0.52 7.04 8.41
CA ARG A 172 -0.68 8.11 7.43
C ARG A 172 0.20 9.31 7.76
N VAL A 173 0.76 9.95 6.74
CA VAL A 173 1.57 11.18 6.89
C VAL A 173 0.75 12.32 7.52
N ASP A 174 -0.53 12.42 7.16
CA ASP A 174 -1.45 13.44 7.68
C ASP A 174 -1.95 13.16 9.11
N LYS A 175 -1.47 12.09 9.74
CA LYS A 175 -1.81 11.67 11.10
C LYS A 175 -3.29 11.37 11.32
N LYS A 176 -4.07 11.23 10.24
CA LYS A 176 -5.44 10.73 10.33
C LYS A 176 -5.42 9.24 10.69
N PRO A 177 -6.47 8.75 11.38
CA PRO A 177 -6.57 7.34 11.69
C PRO A 177 -6.56 6.50 10.41
N LEU A 178 -5.80 5.40 10.46
CA LEU A 178 -5.77 4.38 9.43
C LEU A 178 -6.41 3.10 9.96
N LEU A 179 -7.53 2.70 9.37
CA LEU A 179 -8.22 1.46 9.73
C LEU A 179 -7.54 0.25 9.08
N VAL A 180 -7.71 -0.93 9.71
CA VAL A 180 -7.14 -2.20 9.19
C VAL A 180 -7.69 -2.50 7.79
N GLN A 181 -9.01 -2.39 7.59
CA GLN A 181 -9.68 -2.63 6.32
C GLN A 181 -9.22 -1.66 5.22
N GLN A 182 -8.97 -0.39 5.60
CA GLN A 182 -8.44 0.61 4.66
C GLN A 182 -7.04 0.23 4.19
N LEU A 183 -6.16 -0.16 5.12
CA LEU A 183 -4.82 -0.61 4.74
C LEU A 183 -4.86 -1.91 3.92
N GLU A 184 -5.74 -2.85 4.27
CA GLU A 184 -5.91 -4.08 3.50
C GLU A 184 -6.28 -3.77 2.04
N ALA A 185 -7.28 -2.92 1.82
CA ALA A 185 -7.67 -2.51 0.47
C ALA A 185 -6.52 -1.82 -0.28
N ILE A 186 -5.74 -0.96 0.39
CA ILE A 186 -4.57 -0.30 -0.22
C ILE A 186 -3.51 -1.33 -0.61
N VAL A 187 -3.24 -2.33 0.23
CA VAL A 187 -2.30 -3.42 -0.08
C VAL A 187 -2.79 -4.22 -1.29
N LYS A 188 -4.06 -4.62 -1.31
CA LYS A 188 -4.66 -5.33 -2.46
C LYS A 188 -4.62 -4.52 -3.74
N TYR A 189 -4.80 -3.20 -3.64
CA TYR A 189 -4.64 -2.32 -4.79
C TYR A 189 -3.19 -2.31 -5.30
N CYS A 190 -2.23 -2.23 -4.40
CA CYS A 190 -0.81 -2.24 -4.77
C CYS A 190 -0.42 -3.58 -5.42
N GLU A 191 -0.89 -4.72 -4.90
CA GLU A 191 -0.72 -6.04 -5.54
C GLU A 191 -1.28 -6.04 -6.97
N LEU A 192 -2.51 -5.56 -7.16
CA LEU A 192 -3.16 -5.45 -8.47
C LEU A 192 -2.35 -4.59 -9.47
N VAL A 193 -1.81 -3.45 -9.01
CA VAL A 193 -0.95 -2.59 -9.83
C VAL A 193 0.35 -3.32 -10.18
N GLY A 194 0.99 -3.96 -9.21
CA GLY A 194 2.22 -4.72 -9.38
C GLY A 194 2.09 -5.83 -10.41
N ASP A 195 1.03 -6.63 -10.32
CA ASP A 195 0.75 -7.73 -11.24
C ASP A 195 0.62 -7.25 -12.69
N LYS A 196 -0.06 -6.12 -12.91
CA LYS A 196 -0.21 -5.52 -14.25
C LYS A 196 1.13 -5.06 -14.81
N LEU A 197 1.94 -4.38 -14.00
CA LEU A 197 3.25 -3.88 -14.40
C LEU A 197 4.22 -5.02 -14.72
N VAL A 198 4.32 -6.03 -13.85
CA VAL A 198 5.20 -7.19 -14.05
C VAL A 198 4.75 -8.02 -15.25
N GLY A 199 3.44 -8.11 -15.51
CA GLY A 199 2.88 -8.76 -16.69
C GLY A 199 3.06 -7.97 -17.99
N GLY A 200 3.67 -6.78 -17.96
CA GLY A 200 3.84 -5.91 -19.14
C GLY A 200 2.53 -5.32 -19.65
N GLN A 201 1.48 -5.32 -18.83
CA GLN A 201 0.17 -4.75 -19.18
C GLN A 201 0.22 -3.23 -19.01
N ALA A 202 -0.30 -2.49 -19.99
CA ALA A 202 -0.43 -1.05 -19.85
C ALA A 202 -1.43 -0.73 -18.72
N LEU A 203 -1.00 0.08 -17.74
CA LEU A 203 -1.90 0.59 -16.72
C LEU A 203 -2.91 1.55 -17.34
N PRO A 204 -4.21 1.46 -16.99
CA PRO A 204 -5.15 2.53 -17.28
C PRO A 204 -4.61 3.87 -16.76
N ARG A 205 -4.83 4.95 -17.53
CA ARG A 205 -4.25 6.28 -17.23
C ARG A 205 -4.58 6.80 -15.84
N ASP A 206 -5.73 6.42 -15.30
CA ASP A 206 -6.27 6.87 -14.02
C ASP A 206 -6.03 5.87 -12.89
N MET A 207 -5.43 4.70 -13.14
CA MET A 207 -5.22 3.69 -12.10
C MET A 207 -4.30 4.19 -10.98
N LEU A 208 -3.26 4.96 -11.27
CA LEU A 208 -2.42 5.54 -10.22
C LEU A 208 -2.95 6.88 -9.69
N SER A 209 -4.22 7.19 -9.92
CA SER A 209 -4.85 8.41 -9.41
C SER A 209 -5.81 8.10 -8.27
N ARG A 210 -6.05 9.10 -7.43
CA ARG A 210 -7.11 9.06 -6.41
C ARG A 210 -8.43 8.52 -6.93
N ARG A 211 -8.88 9.03 -8.09
CA ARG A 211 -10.16 8.65 -8.69
C ARG A 211 -10.20 7.18 -9.09
N GLY A 212 -9.09 6.67 -9.66
CA GLY A 212 -8.98 5.28 -10.04
C GLY A 212 -8.99 4.34 -8.85
N PHE A 213 -8.33 4.74 -7.75
CA PHE A 213 -8.40 4.00 -6.50
C PHE A 213 -9.80 4.06 -5.87
N GLU A 214 -10.44 5.24 -5.77
CA GLU A 214 -11.78 5.38 -5.17
C GLU A 214 -12.81 4.48 -5.89
N ALA A 215 -12.83 4.51 -7.23
CA ALA A 215 -13.74 3.67 -8.01
C ALA A 215 -13.48 2.16 -7.81
N TRP A 216 -12.21 1.75 -7.71
CA TRP A 216 -11.86 0.36 -7.40
C TRP A 216 -12.23 -0.01 -5.96
N PHE A 217 -11.98 0.88 -5.00
CA PHE A 217 -12.21 0.67 -3.58
C PHE A 217 -13.69 0.45 -3.28
N GLU A 218 -14.58 1.22 -3.92
CA GLU A 218 -16.03 1.01 -3.83
C GLU A 218 -16.42 -0.41 -4.27
N THR A 219 -15.91 -0.86 -5.40
CA THR A 219 -16.17 -2.22 -5.92
C THR A 219 -15.63 -3.28 -4.97
N TYR A 220 -14.40 -3.10 -4.48
CA TYR A 220 -13.76 -4.02 -3.55
C TYR A 220 -14.53 -4.12 -2.22
N CYS A 221 -15.03 -2.99 -1.69
CA CYS A 221 -15.84 -3.00 -0.47
C CYS A 221 -17.16 -3.78 -0.65
N GLU A 222 -17.85 -3.60 -1.78
CA GLU A 222 -19.07 -4.36 -2.07
C GLU A 222 -18.80 -5.86 -2.18
N GLU A 223 -17.68 -6.26 -2.81
CA GLU A 223 -17.25 -7.65 -2.84
C GLU A 223 -16.98 -8.21 -1.44
N GLN A 224 -16.25 -7.47 -0.59
CA GLN A 224 -15.94 -7.92 0.77
C GLN A 224 -17.20 -8.05 1.64
N LYS A 225 -18.19 -7.16 1.50
CA LYS A 225 -19.49 -7.27 2.19
C LYS A 225 -20.25 -8.56 1.85
N GLY A 226 -20.09 -9.08 0.62
CA GLY A 226 -20.72 -10.32 0.20
C GLY A 226 -20.03 -11.59 0.72
N VAL A 227 -18.73 -11.50 1.04
CA VAL A 227 -17.91 -12.65 1.44
C VAL A 227 -17.73 -12.73 2.95
N ARG A 228 -17.60 -11.60 3.64
CA ARG A 228 -17.29 -11.55 5.07
C ARG A 228 -18.53 -11.37 5.92
N THR A 229 -18.66 -12.23 6.92
CA THR A 229 -19.76 -12.23 7.89
C THR A 229 -19.33 -11.50 9.17
N GLY A 230 -18.90 -10.24 9.05
CA GLY A 230 -18.60 -9.40 10.21
C GLY A 230 -19.76 -9.41 11.20
N THR A 231 -19.43 -9.44 12.49
CA THR A 231 -20.37 -9.49 13.60
C THR A 231 -20.93 -8.12 13.99
N GLY A 232 -20.30 -7.04 13.53
CA GLY A 232 -20.66 -5.67 13.92
C GLY A 232 -19.84 -5.21 15.12
N GLY A 233 -19.11 -4.12 14.95
CA GLY A 233 -18.33 -3.49 16.02
C GLY A 233 -17.13 -2.71 15.48
N GLU A 234 -16.76 -1.61 16.16
CA GLU A 234 -15.69 -0.70 15.74
C GLU A 234 -14.30 -1.37 15.63
N GLY A 235 -14.11 -2.51 16.30
CA GLY A 235 -12.88 -3.32 16.24
C GLY A 235 -12.99 -4.58 15.39
N ASP A 236 -14.12 -4.83 14.73
CA ASP A 236 -14.32 -6.01 13.89
C ASP A 236 -13.67 -5.80 12.52
N VAL A 237 -12.46 -6.34 12.37
CA VAL A 237 -11.69 -6.28 11.11
C VAL A 237 -12.39 -6.98 9.95
N GLU A 238 -13.34 -7.87 10.23
CA GLU A 238 -14.13 -8.58 9.23
C GLU A 238 -15.44 -7.86 8.88
N ASP A 239 -15.79 -6.77 9.58
CA ASP A 239 -16.96 -5.97 9.21
C ASP A 239 -16.61 -4.89 8.19
N TRP A 240 -17.07 -5.11 6.95
CA TRP A 240 -16.89 -4.19 5.82
C TRP A 240 -18.11 -3.31 5.55
N ARG A 241 -19.19 -3.41 6.33
CA ARG A 241 -20.44 -2.70 6.06
C ARG A 241 -20.33 -1.19 6.24
N GLU A 242 -19.51 -0.76 7.21
CA GLU A 242 -19.36 0.65 7.59
C GLU A 242 -17.98 1.23 7.27
N VAL A 243 -17.15 0.50 6.50
CA VAL A 243 -15.81 0.97 6.15
C VAL A 243 -15.91 2.20 5.26
N ARG A 244 -15.53 3.35 5.81
CA ARG A 244 -15.50 4.62 5.09
C ARG A 244 -14.29 4.70 4.18
N SER A 245 -14.42 5.52 3.14
CA SER A 245 -13.33 5.86 2.26
C SER A 245 -12.14 6.42 3.04
N PRO A 246 -10.89 6.02 2.74
CA PRO A 246 -9.70 6.61 3.37
C PRO A 246 -9.62 8.14 3.21
N TYR A 247 -10.30 8.72 2.22
CA TYR A 247 -10.29 10.17 2.00
C TYR A 247 -11.29 10.95 2.87
N GLU A 248 -12.22 10.26 3.54
CA GLU A 248 -13.30 10.85 4.35
C GLU A 248 -13.01 10.86 5.85
N MET A 249 -11.85 10.33 6.26
CA MET A 249 -11.40 10.31 7.66
C MET A 249 -10.99 11.68 8.17
#